data_AF-A0A336JUJ1-F1
#
_entry.id   AF-A0A336JUJ1-F1
#
_cell.length_a   1.000
_cell.length_b   1.000
_cell.length_c   1.000
_cell.angle_alpha   90.00
_cell.angle_beta   90.00
_cell.angle_gamma   90.00
#
_symmetry.space_group_name_H-M   'P 1'
#
loop_
_entity.id
_entity.type
_entity.pdbx_description
1 polymer ?
#
loop_
_entity_poly.entity_id
_entity_poly.type
_entity_poly.pdbx_seq_one_letter_code
_entity_poly.pdbx_strand_id
1 'polypeptide(L)'
;MAKPAHAAVTSAATAEIGAAFIFKKALISALVALVLFSLMIGVRTEAGPEGGLIYWTRFGDLAGMVGGVFVGSIVVELLRMWWGPVDTAKMMPAGARKTLGLAGRIVGPALLIFTVLVPVIFYNQRYILDLGILVLTYVMLGWGLNIVVGLAGLLDLGYVAFYAVGAYSYALLATNFGLSFWICLPLAGILAAFWGVLLGFPVLRLRGDYLAIVTLAFGEIIRLVIINWQDLTGGPNGISGIPRPTVFGIPLTPGPNGLAAQLGIPFSPTHRLVFLFYLILILALITNWATIRLRRLPIGRAWEALREDEVACRALGINTTTTKLTAFATGAMFGGFAGAFFATRQGFISPESFTFQESALVLAIVVLGGMGSQLGVALAAVALIGGFELFRGLDQFRMLVFGMAMVLLMIWRPRGLIGHRAPTVYLQHKQAISSDLVKEGHG
;
A
#
# COMPACT_ATOMS: atom_id res chain seq x y z
N MET A 1 13.26 42.13 30.01
CA MET A 1 13.61 42.58 28.64
C MET A 1 14.63 41.62 28.05
N ALA A 2 14.18 40.58 27.35
CA ALA A 2 15.05 39.72 26.54
C ALA A 2 14.19 38.91 25.55
N LYS A 3 14.14 39.38 24.31
CA LYS A 3 13.65 38.69 23.10
C LYS A 3 14.34 39.36 21.92
N PRO A 4 14.71 38.65 20.84
CA PRO A 4 15.27 37.30 20.79
C PRO A 4 16.48 37.19 19.83
N ALA A 5 17.57 36.55 20.26
CA ALA A 5 18.67 36.15 19.37
C ALA A 5 18.32 34.94 18.47
N HIS A 6 17.17 34.29 18.68
CA HIS A 6 16.73 33.11 17.91
C HIS A 6 16.08 33.41 16.55
N ALA A 7 15.74 34.66 16.26
CA ALA A 7 15.18 35.04 14.95
C ALA A 7 16.27 35.21 13.86
N ALA A 8 17.52 35.47 14.26
CA ALA A 8 18.61 35.71 13.31
C ALA A 8 19.17 34.39 12.70
N VAL A 9 19.22 33.31 13.48
CA VAL A 9 19.82 32.03 13.05
C VAL A 9 18.95 31.26 12.06
N THR A 10 17.63 31.47 12.06
CA THR A 10 16.71 30.82 11.10
C THR A 10 16.53 31.62 9.80
N SER A 11 16.94 32.89 9.74
CA SER A 11 16.88 33.69 8.51
C SER A 11 18.12 33.55 7.61
N ALA A 12 19.24 33.07 8.16
CA ALA A 12 20.52 32.94 7.44
C ALA A 12 20.65 31.62 6.65
N ALA A 13 19.88 30.58 6.99
CA ALA A 13 19.89 29.30 6.25
C ALA A 13 19.03 29.32 4.97
N THR A 14 18.24 30.37 4.76
CA THR A 14 17.41 30.59 3.56
C THR A 14 18.05 31.53 2.54
N ALA A 15 19.28 31.98 2.78
CA ALA A 15 20.02 32.86 1.87
C ALA A 15 20.92 32.04 0.93
N GLU A 16 20.65 32.19 -0.37
CA GLU A 16 21.43 31.71 -1.53
C GLU A 16 21.50 30.19 -1.79
N ILE A 17 20.36 29.59 -2.11
CA ILE A 17 20.38 28.50 -3.10
C ILE A 17 20.64 29.15 -4.47
N GLY A 18 21.90 29.41 -4.82
CA GLY A 18 22.26 30.06 -6.09
C GLY A 18 21.88 29.24 -7.32
N ALA A 19 21.69 29.89 -8.47
CA ALA A 19 21.42 29.21 -9.76
C ALA A 19 22.45 28.10 -10.07
N ALA A 20 23.70 28.28 -9.62
CA ALA A 20 24.76 27.28 -9.71
C ALA A 20 24.45 25.98 -8.95
N PHE A 21 23.78 26.06 -7.79
CA PHE A 21 23.35 24.88 -7.03
C PHE A 21 22.26 24.11 -7.77
N ILE A 22 21.24 24.83 -8.28
CA ILE A 22 20.15 24.23 -9.06
C ILE A 22 20.69 23.53 -10.30
N PHE A 23 21.58 24.21 -11.04
CA PHE A 23 22.20 23.67 -12.23
C PHE A 23 23.06 22.44 -11.93
N LYS A 24 23.91 22.49 -10.88
CA LYS A 24 24.72 21.35 -10.45
C LYS A 24 23.86 20.14 -10.09
N LYS A 25 22.76 20.37 -9.37
CA LYS A 25 21.82 19.31 -8.98
C LYS A 25 21.10 18.71 -10.19
N ALA A 26 20.63 19.56 -11.11
CA ALA A 26 20.01 19.12 -12.36
C ALA A 26 20.97 18.31 -13.23
N LEU A 27 22.24 18.72 -13.31
CA LEU A 27 23.29 18.00 -14.03
C LEU A 27 23.54 16.62 -13.43
N ILE A 28 23.60 16.52 -12.09
CA ILE A 28 23.73 15.22 -11.41
C ILE A 28 22.51 14.34 -11.70
N SER A 29 21.28 14.87 -11.62
CA SER A 29 20.07 14.13 -11.96
C SER A 29 20.07 13.64 -13.41
N ALA A 30 20.51 14.47 -14.35
CA ALA A 30 20.61 14.13 -15.77
C ALA A 30 21.69 13.06 -16.03
N LEU A 31 22.83 13.12 -15.33
CA LEU A 31 23.89 12.11 -15.43
C LEU A 31 23.41 10.77 -14.90
N VAL A 32 22.72 10.76 -13.75
CA VAL A 32 22.09 9.55 -13.21
C VAL A 32 21.05 8.99 -14.19
N ALA A 33 20.19 9.85 -14.76
CA ALA A 33 19.22 9.44 -15.77
C ALA A 33 19.89 8.88 -17.04
N LEU A 34 21.01 9.46 -17.48
CA LEU A 34 21.76 8.97 -18.63
C LEU A 34 22.29 7.56 -18.39
N VAL A 35 22.86 7.30 -17.21
CA VAL A 35 23.36 5.97 -16.83
C VAL A 35 22.23 4.95 -16.72
N LEU A 36 21.09 5.32 -16.11
CA LEU A 36 19.96 4.40 -15.94
C LEU A 36 19.24 4.13 -17.27
N PHE A 37 18.99 5.16 -18.07
CA PHE A 37 18.24 5.05 -19.32
C PHE A 37 19.10 4.59 -20.50
N SER A 38 20.43 4.69 -20.45
CA SER A 38 21.28 4.17 -21.53
C SER A 38 21.06 2.66 -21.73
N LEU A 39 20.89 1.92 -20.63
CA LEU A 39 20.66 0.47 -20.67
C LEU A 39 19.18 0.10 -20.91
N MET A 40 18.23 0.93 -20.45
CA MET A 40 16.80 0.64 -20.60
C MET A 40 16.21 1.11 -21.94
N ILE A 41 16.69 2.23 -22.47
CA ILE A 41 16.11 2.92 -23.64
C ILE A 41 17.15 3.01 -24.77
N GLY A 42 18.39 3.34 -24.42
CA GLY A 42 19.45 3.59 -25.39
C GLY A 42 19.77 2.38 -26.28
N VAL A 43 19.69 1.18 -25.73
CA VAL A 43 19.96 -0.08 -26.45
C VAL A 43 18.75 -1.00 -26.35
N ARG A 44 18.10 -1.28 -27.48
CA ARG A 44 17.01 -2.26 -27.57
C ARG A 44 17.49 -3.50 -28.31
N THR A 45 17.33 -4.68 -27.71
CA THR A 45 17.59 -5.97 -28.36
C THR A 45 16.27 -6.63 -28.74
N GLU A 46 16.12 -6.99 -30.01
CA GLU A 46 14.96 -7.71 -30.53
C GLU A 46 15.41 -9.07 -31.08
N ALA A 47 14.55 -10.09 -30.96
CA ALA A 47 14.79 -11.39 -31.58
C ALA A 47 14.58 -11.26 -33.09
N GLY A 48 15.65 -11.45 -33.86
CA GLY A 48 15.63 -11.42 -35.32
C GLY A 48 14.92 -12.65 -35.91
N PRO A 49 14.51 -12.58 -37.19
CA PRO A 49 13.78 -13.66 -37.87
C PRO A 49 14.48 -15.03 -37.87
N GLU A 50 15.80 -15.05 -37.75
CA GLU A 50 16.63 -16.27 -37.72
C GLU A 50 17.04 -16.69 -36.29
N GLY A 51 16.44 -16.11 -35.25
CA GLY A 51 16.73 -16.44 -33.84
C GLY A 51 17.96 -15.74 -33.24
N GLY A 52 18.67 -14.90 -34.00
CA GLY A 52 19.75 -14.05 -33.49
C GLY A 52 19.25 -12.76 -32.82
N LEU A 53 20.01 -12.19 -31.88
CA LEU A 53 19.68 -10.90 -31.25
C LEU A 53 20.16 -9.75 -32.15
N ILE A 54 19.24 -8.90 -32.61
CA ILE A 54 19.54 -7.67 -33.35
C ILE A 54 19.45 -6.49 -32.37
N TYR A 55 20.49 -5.64 -32.33
CA TYR A 55 20.49 -4.45 -31.48
C TYR A 55 20.15 -3.20 -32.29
N TRP A 56 19.29 -2.36 -31.72
CA TRP A 56 18.92 -1.05 -32.26
C TRP A 56 19.26 0.01 -31.22
N THR A 57 19.90 1.11 -31.66
CA THR A 57 20.21 2.23 -30.77
C THR A 57 19.18 3.34 -30.91
N ARG A 58 18.65 3.81 -29.78
CA ARG A 58 17.68 4.91 -29.71
C ARG A 58 18.27 6.11 -28.96
N PHE A 59 19.40 6.60 -29.46
CA PHE A 59 20.11 7.71 -28.81
C PHE A 59 19.31 9.02 -28.80
N GLY A 60 18.42 9.23 -29.79
CA GLY A 60 17.51 10.37 -29.81
C GLY A 60 16.53 10.36 -28.63
N ASP A 61 15.85 9.23 -28.41
CA ASP A 61 14.91 9.06 -27.29
C ASP A 61 15.62 9.16 -25.95
N LEU A 62 16.82 8.58 -25.84
CA LEU A 62 17.67 8.69 -24.66
C LEU A 62 18.03 10.15 -24.36
N ALA A 63 18.51 10.90 -25.35
CA ALA A 63 18.86 12.31 -25.19
C ALA A 63 17.63 13.15 -24.80
N GLY A 64 16.46 12.87 -25.39
CA GLY A 64 15.20 13.50 -25.04
C GLY A 64 14.80 13.25 -23.58
N MET A 65 14.91 12.01 -23.09
CA MET A 65 14.59 11.66 -21.71
C MET A 65 15.57 12.29 -20.70
N VAL A 66 16.87 12.28 -21.01
CA VAL A 66 17.91 12.93 -20.17
C VAL A 66 17.70 14.44 -20.11
N GLY A 67 17.42 15.07 -21.24
CA GLY A 67 17.05 16.49 -21.31
C GLY A 67 15.78 16.80 -20.52
N GLY A 68 14.78 15.93 -20.62
CA GLY A 68 13.54 16.02 -19.83
C GLY A 68 13.78 15.95 -18.33
N VAL A 69 14.65 15.05 -17.85
CA VAL A 69 15.04 14.97 -16.43
C VAL A 69 15.82 16.21 -15.99
N PHE A 70 16.72 16.71 -16.84
CA PHE A 70 17.48 17.94 -16.55
C PHE A 70 16.54 19.14 -16.35
N VAL A 71 15.67 19.40 -17.33
CA VAL A 71 14.69 20.49 -17.26
C VAL A 71 13.71 20.27 -16.11
N GLY A 72 13.20 19.04 -15.95
CA GLY A 72 12.28 18.69 -14.86
C GLY A 72 12.90 18.91 -13.48
N SER A 73 14.18 18.59 -13.29
CA SER A 73 14.91 18.82 -12.03
C SER A 73 15.04 20.32 -11.72
N ILE A 74 15.31 21.14 -12.73
CA ILE A 74 15.32 22.62 -12.60
C ILE A 74 13.92 23.12 -12.22
N VAL A 75 12.88 22.68 -12.92
CA VAL A 75 11.49 23.08 -12.64
C VAL A 75 11.09 22.68 -11.23
N VAL A 76 11.41 21.47 -10.78
CA VAL A 76 11.12 21.01 -9.42
C VAL A 76 11.83 21.86 -8.37
N GLU A 77 13.08 22.24 -8.59
CA GLU A 77 13.83 23.05 -7.63
C GLU A 77 13.34 24.50 -7.62
N LEU A 78 12.97 25.07 -8.77
CA LEU A 78 12.32 26.37 -8.88
C LEU A 78 10.94 26.37 -8.20
N LEU A 79 10.15 25.32 -8.38
CA LEU A 79 8.86 25.16 -7.68
C LEU A 79 9.05 25.02 -6.17
N ARG A 80 10.09 24.31 -5.71
CA ARG A 80 10.45 24.22 -4.28
C ARG A 80 10.83 25.58 -3.69
N MET A 81 11.57 26.39 -4.45
CA MET A 81 11.89 27.77 -4.05
C MET A 81 10.63 28.65 -3.99
N TRP A 82 9.75 28.54 -4.98
CA TRP A 82 8.58 29.41 -5.08
C TRP A 82 7.52 29.08 -4.01
N TRP A 83 7.36 27.80 -3.66
CA TRP A 83 6.32 27.37 -2.71
C TRP A 83 6.82 27.12 -1.29
N GLY A 84 8.14 26.99 -1.07
CA GLY A 84 8.71 26.60 0.21
C GLY A 84 8.22 25.21 0.68
N PRO A 85 8.77 24.66 1.78
CA PRO A 85 8.08 23.57 2.47
C PRO A 85 6.75 24.11 2.98
N VAL A 86 5.65 23.67 2.39
CA VAL A 86 4.30 24.10 2.78
C VAL A 86 3.97 23.51 4.14
N ASP A 87 4.47 24.15 5.20
CA ASP A 87 4.01 24.00 6.56
C ASP A 87 2.62 24.63 6.66
N THR A 88 1.62 23.87 6.19
CA THR A 88 0.19 24.20 6.37
C THR A 88 -0.15 24.41 7.86
N ALA A 89 0.69 23.93 8.78
CA ALA A 89 0.59 24.22 10.21
C ALA A 89 0.70 25.72 10.56
N LYS A 90 1.37 26.53 9.72
CA LYS A 90 1.55 27.98 9.95
C LYS A 90 0.47 28.87 9.32
N MET A 91 -0.40 28.34 8.45
CA MET A 91 -1.42 29.13 7.72
C MET A 91 -2.87 28.91 8.19
N MET A 92 -3.09 28.14 9.25
CA MET A 92 -4.44 27.94 9.77
C MET A 92 -4.72 28.85 10.97
N PRO A 93 -5.68 29.80 10.88
CA PRO A 93 -6.12 30.55 12.05
C PRO A 93 -6.63 29.57 13.13
N ALA A 94 -6.41 29.88 14.41
CA ALA A 94 -6.72 28.98 15.52
C ALA A 94 -8.18 28.48 15.54
N GLY A 95 -9.11 29.26 14.97
CA GLY A 95 -10.51 28.87 14.75
C GLY A 95 -10.69 27.75 13.70
N ALA A 96 -9.95 27.80 12.58
CA ALA A 96 -9.97 26.77 11.55
C ALA A 96 -9.39 25.43 12.04
N ARG A 97 -8.46 25.46 13.00
CA ARG A 97 -7.87 24.26 13.61
C ARG A 97 -8.86 23.50 14.51
N LYS A 98 -9.77 24.23 15.19
CA LYS A 98 -10.87 23.64 15.98
C LYS A 98 -11.97 23.05 15.07
N THR A 99 -12.34 23.74 13.99
CA THR A 99 -13.36 23.25 13.05
C THR A 99 -12.87 22.06 12.23
N LEU A 100 -11.59 22.02 11.83
CA LEU A 100 -10.98 20.84 11.19
C LEU A 100 -10.83 19.65 12.14
N GLY A 101 -10.62 19.87 13.44
CA GLY A 101 -10.63 18.81 14.45
C GLY A 101 -12.02 18.18 14.68
N LEU A 102 -13.07 19.00 14.66
CA LEU A 102 -14.47 18.55 14.72
C LEU A 102 -14.92 17.89 13.42
N ALA A 103 -14.58 18.48 12.27
CA ALA A 103 -14.84 17.90 10.94
C ALA A 103 -14.14 16.55 10.79
N GLY A 104 -12.87 16.42 11.23
CA GLY A 104 -12.15 15.14 11.19
C GLY A 104 -12.80 14.01 11.98
N ARG A 105 -13.60 14.33 13.02
CA ARG A 105 -14.35 13.34 13.81
C ARG A 105 -15.65 12.89 13.14
N ILE A 106 -16.22 13.72 12.25
CA ILE A 106 -17.46 13.46 11.49
C ILE A 106 -17.15 12.84 10.12
N VAL A 107 -16.03 13.22 9.49
CA VAL A 107 -15.61 12.73 8.16
C VAL A 107 -15.44 11.22 8.13
N GLY A 108 -14.82 10.61 9.15
CA GLY A 108 -14.66 9.15 9.23
C GLY A 108 -16.00 8.40 9.20
N PRO A 109 -16.93 8.70 10.13
CA PRO A 109 -18.28 8.14 10.12
C PRO A 109 -19.05 8.43 8.83
N ALA A 110 -18.97 9.66 8.30
CA ALA A 110 -19.65 10.02 7.05
C ALA A 110 -19.16 9.22 5.85
N LEU A 111 -17.84 9.01 5.73
CA LEU A 111 -17.25 8.17 4.69
C LEU A 111 -17.66 6.70 4.83
N LEU A 112 -17.76 6.20 6.07
CA LEU A 112 -18.24 4.84 6.32
C LEU A 112 -19.70 4.70 5.90
N ILE A 113 -20.58 5.63 6.31
CA ILE A 113 -21.99 5.66 5.90
C ILE A 113 -22.10 5.70 4.38
N PHE A 114 -21.35 6.58 3.73
CA PHE A 114 -21.31 6.65 2.27
C PHE A 114 -20.92 5.31 1.65
N THR A 115 -19.85 4.67 2.15
CA THR A 115 -19.36 3.37 1.68
C THR A 115 -20.43 2.28 1.83
N VAL A 116 -21.16 2.25 2.95
CA VAL A 116 -22.25 1.29 3.19
C VAL A 116 -23.41 1.50 2.21
N LEU A 117 -23.67 2.74 1.81
CA LEU A 117 -24.75 3.12 0.89
C LEU A 117 -24.36 2.94 -0.59
N VAL A 118 -23.08 2.78 -0.94
CA VAL A 118 -22.63 2.63 -2.34
C VAL A 118 -23.40 1.52 -3.09
N PRO A 119 -23.57 0.30 -2.57
CA PRO A 119 -24.31 -0.74 -3.28
C PRO A 119 -25.80 -0.45 -3.48
N VAL A 120 -26.38 0.36 -2.59
CA VAL A 120 -27.79 0.76 -2.66
C VAL A 120 -27.98 1.86 -3.71
N ILE A 121 -27.11 2.87 -3.69
CA ILE A 121 -27.15 4.01 -4.62
C ILE A 121 -26.78 3.58 -6.04
N PHE A 122 -25.75 2.76 -6.18
CA PHE A 122 -25.18 2.35 -7.47
C PHE A 122 -25.52 0.92 -7.86
N TYR A 123 -26.66 0.40 -7.39
CA TYR A 123 -27.10 -0.98 -7.64
C TYR A 123 -27.07 -1.34 -9.14
N ASN A 124 -27.55 -0.45 -10.01
CA ASN A 124 -27.59 -0.71 -11.45
C ASN A 124 -26.24 -0.56 -12.16
N GLN A 125 -25.22 -0.02 -11.49
CA GLN A 125 -23.91 0.28 -12.08
C GLN A 125 -22.86 -0.74 -11.62
N ARG A 126 -22.86 -1.93 -12.25
CA ARG A 126 -21.94 -3.03 -11.91
C ARG A 126 -20.47 -2.61 -11.87
N TYR A 127 -20.07 -1.74 -12.79
CA TYR A 127 -18.72 -1.21 -12.87
C TYR A 127 -18.29 -0.45 -11.59
N ILE A 128 -19.14 0.40 -11.03
CA ILE A 128 -18.84 1.14 -9.79
C ILE A 128 -18.75 0.17 -8.61
N LEU A 129 -19.61 -0.86 -8.57
CA LEU A 129 -19.54 -1.89 -7.54
C LEU A 129 -18.22 -2.66 -7.62
N ASP A 130 -17.81 -3.07 -8.82
CA ASP A 130 -16.55 -3.76 -9.03
C ASP A 130 -15.33 -2.90 -8.65
N LEU A 131 -15.33 -1.62 -9.02
CA LEU A 131 -14.30 -0.68 -8.60
C LEU A 131 -14.30 -0.50 -7.08
N GLY A 132 -15.46 -0.37 -6.46
CA GLY A 132 -15.60 -0.25 -5.01
C GLY A 132 -15.05 -1.47 -4.26
N ILE A 133 -15.33 -2.68 -4.75
CA ILE A 133 -14.73 -3.92 -4.21
C ILE A 133 -13.20 -3.85 -4.35
N LEU A 134 -12.69 -3.38 -5.50
CA LEU A 134 -11.24 -3.31 -5.76
C LEU A 134 -10.58 -2.34 -4.78
N VAL A 135 -11.14 -1.13 -4.63
CA VAL A 135 -10.69 -0.13 -3.66
C VAL A 135 -10.67 -0.73 -2.25
N LEU A 136 -11.74 -1.38 -1.81
CA LEU A 136 -11.82 -1.99 -0.48
C LEU A 136 -10.80 -3.11 -0.27
N THR A 137 -10.49 -3.92 -1.29
CA THR A 137 -9.40 -4.90 -1.23
C THR A 137 -8.06 -4.20 -0.98
N TYR A 138 -7.75 -3.11 -1.69
CA TYR A 138 -6.51 -2.35 -1.47
C TYR A 138 -6.49 -1.58 -0.15
N VAL A 139 -7.65 -1.14 0.36
CA VAL A 139 -7.75 -0.59 1.73
C VAL A 139 -7.35 -1.66 2.75
N MET A 140 -7.87 -2.89 2.61
CA MET A 140 -7.55 -4.00 3.49
C MET A 140 -6.06 -4.40 3.41
N LEU A 141 -5.52 -4.50 2.19
CA LEU A 141 -4.08 -4.75 1.96
C LEU A 141 -3.22 -3.63 2.58
N GLY A 142 -3.59 -2.38 2.35
CA GLY A 142 -2.91 -1.23 2.92
C GLY A 142 -2.94 -1.25 4.44
N TRP A 143 -4.08 -1.57 5.06
CA TRP A 143 -4.17 -1.70 6.51
C TRP A 143 -3.33 -2.84 7.08
N GLY A 144 -3.23 -3.98 6.37
CA GLY A 144 -2.34 -5.08 6.72
C GLY A 144 -0.86 -4.69 6.65
N LEU A 145 -0.42 -4.09 5.54
CA LEU A 145 0.96 -3.62 5.37
C LEU A 145 1.31 -2.48 6.35
N ASN A 146 0.34 -1.62 6.69
CA ASN A 146 0.52 -0.53 7.65
C ASN A 146 0.82 -1.02 9.07
N ILE A 147 0.62 -2.30 9.40
CA ILE A 147 1.12 -2.87 10.66
C ILE A 147 2.64 -3.00 10.62
N VAL A 148 3.19 -3.55 9.54
CA VAL A 148 4.63 -3.81 9.37
C VAL A 148 5.39 -2.51 9.13
N VAL A 149 4.99 -1.76 8.10
CA VAL A 149 5.65 -0.51 7.70
C VAL A 149 5.25 0.63 8.62
N GLY A 150 3.96 0.74 8.92
CA GLY A 150 3.41 1.87 9.66
C GLY A 150 3.65 1.81 11.16
N LEU A 151 3.43 0.67 11.82
CA LEU A 151 3.61 0.55 13.27
C LEU A 151 5.03 0.10 13.62
N ALA A 152 5.51 -1.00 13.05
CA ALA A 152 6.82 -1.57 13.39
C ALA A 152 8.02 -0.90 12.67
N GLY A 153 7.77 -0.11 11.63
CA GLY A 153 8.85 0.59 10.90
C GLY A 153 9.69 -0.28 9.98
N LEU A 154 9.20 -1.48 9.68
CA LEU A 154 9.92 -2.45 8.85
C LEU A 154 9.48 -2.26 7.41
N LEU A 155 10.42 -1.97 6.51
CA LEU A 155 10.11 -1.79 5.11
C LEU A 155 9.88 -3.17 4.46
N ASP A 156 8.70 -3.37 3.87
CA ASP A 156 8.31 -4.62 3.24
C ASP A 156 7.86 -4.37 1.78
N LEU A 157 8.78 -4.62 0.85
CA LEU A 157 8.53 -4.56 -0.59
C LEU A 157 7.95 -5.89 -1.11
N GLY A 158 8.03 -6.95 -0.32
CA GLY A 158 7.58 -8.30 -0.65
C GLY A 158 6.14 -8.60 -0.29
N TYR A 159 5.35 -7.60 0.10
CA TYR A 159 4.01 -7.82 0.68
C TYR A 159 3.07 -8.64 -0.21
N VAL A 160 3.20 -8.52 -1.53
CA VAL A 160 2.46 -9.32 -2.53
C VAL A 160 2.65 -10.83 -2.35
N ALA A 161 3.76 -11.27 -1.75
CA ALA A 161 4.01 -12.67 -1.43
C ALA A 161 2.92 -13.23 -0.50
N PHE A 162 2.56 -12.48 0.55
CA PHE A 162 1.54 -12.90 1.51
C PHE A 162 0.14 -12.88 0.89
N TYR A 163 -0.09 -11.91 0.00
CA TYR A 163 -1.29 -11.85 -0.82
C TYR A 163 -1.42 -13.07 -1.75
N ALA A 164 -0.34 -13.45 -2.43
CA ALA A 164 -0.26 -14.64 -3.28
C ALA A 164 -0.48 -15.92 -2.48
N VAL A 165 0.24 -16.09 -1.37
CA VAL A 165 0.11 -17.26 -0.48
C VAL A 165 -1.32 -17.42 -0.01
N GLY A 166 -2.00 -16.34 0.41
CA GLY A 166 -3.41 -16.42 0.81
C GLY A 166 -4.35 -16.79 -0.33
N ALA A 167 -4.15 -16.22 -1.53
CA ALA A 167 -4.95 -16.52 -2.71
C ALA A 167 -4.80 -17.99 -3.16
N TYR A 168 -3.57 -18.47 -3.27
CA TYR A 168 -3.28 -19.85 -3.64
C TYR A 168 -3.69 -20.84 -2.55
N SER A 169 -3.51 -20.51 -1.27
CA SER A 169 -4.01 -21.34 -0.16
C SER A 169 -5.52 -21.50 -0.24
N TYR A 170 -6.25 -20.41 -0.46
CA TYR A 170 -7.70 -20.48 -0.65
C TYR A 170 -8.08 -21.33 -1.86
N ALA A 171 -7.48 -21.04 -3.03
CA ALA A 171 -7.79 -21.71 -4.27
C ALA A 171 -7.60 -23.22 -4.16
N LEU A 172 -6.43 -23.65 -3.66
CA LEU A 172 -6.10 -25.07 -3.51
C LEU A 172 -6.99 -25.78 -2.48
N LEU A 173 -7.26 -25.15 -1.34
CA LEU A 173 -8.12 -25.74 -0.31
C LEU A 173 -9.57 -25.87 -0.80
N ALA A 174 -10.08 -24.85 -1.49
CA ALA A 174 -11.44 -24.86 -1.99
C ALA A 174 -11.63 -25.82 -3.18
N THR A 175 -10.67 -25.92 -4.11
CA THR A 175 -10.80 -26.78 -5.29
C THR A 175 -10.52 -28.25 -4.98
N ASN A 176 -9.51 -28.56 -4.16
CA ASN A 176 -9.08 -29.94 -3.94
C ASN A 176 -9.86 -30.63 -2.81
N PHE A 177 -10.21 -29.88 -1.76
CA PHE A 177 -10.90 -30.43 -0.57
C PHE A 177 -12.37 -30.03 -0.47
N GLY A 178 -12.87 -29.18 -1.39
CA GLY A 178 -14.27 -28.73 -1.38
C GLY A 178 -14.65 -27.93 -0.13
N LEU A 179 -13.66 -27.39 0.58
CA LEU A 179 -13.88 -26.67 1.83
C LEU A 179 -14.64 -25.35 1.59
N SER A 180 -15.53 -25.02 2.52
CA SER A 180 -16.33 -23.79 2.42
C SER A 180 -15.45 -22.53 2.55
N PHE A 181 -15.92 -21.43 1.96
CA PHE A 181 -15.23 -20.14 2.02
C PHE A 181 -14.82 -19.74 3.45
N TRP A 182 -15.73 -19.95 4.40
CA TRP A 182 -15.57 -19.54 5.79
C TRP A 182 -14.50 -20.34 6.55
N ILE A 183 -14.17 -21.54 6.08
CA ILE A 183 -13.09 -22.38 6.63
C ILE A 183 -11.77 -22.04 5.92
N CYS A 184 -11.79 -21.87 4.60
CA CYS A 184 -10.62 -21.54 3.82
C CYS A 184 -10.06 -20.14 4.17
N LEU A 185 -10.92 -19.17 4.50
CA LEU A 185 -10.51 -17.81 4.86
C LEU A 185 -9.55 -17.76 6.08
N PRO A 186 -9.90 -18.30 7.28
CA PRO A 186 -8.98 -18.34 8.41
C PRO A 186 -7.73 -19.18 8.13
N LEU A 187 -7.86 -20.31 7.42
CA LEU A 187 -6.71 -21.14 7.05
C LEU A 187 -5.72 -20.39 6.14
N ALA A 188 -6.22 -19.66 5.14
CA ALA A 188 -5.40 -18.83 4.27
C ALA A 188 -4.64 -17.74 5.05
N GLY A 189 -5.28 -17.12 6.03
CA GLY A 189 -4.61 -16.16 6.92
C GLY A 189 -3.55 -16.80 7.82
N ILE A 190 -3.82 -17.99 8.38
CA ILE A 190 -2.85 -18.73 9.20
C ILE A 190 -1.63 -19.14 8.36
N LEU A 191 -1.86 -19.63 7.15
CA LEU A 191 -0.78 -20.00 6.23
C LEU A 191 0.04 -18.77 5.80
N ALA A 192 -0.62 -17.66 5.50
CA ALA A 192 0.09 -16.41 5.22
C ALA A 192 0.89 -15.91 6.44
N ALA A 193 0.33 -16.00 7.65
CA ALA A 193 1.03 -15.66 8.88
C ALA A 193 2.27 -16.56 9.11
N PHE A 194 2.15 -17.86 8.85
CA PHE A 194 3.24 -18.82 8.91
C PHE A 194 4.37 -18.43 7.95
N TRP A 195 4.05 -18.13 6.69
CA TRP A 195 5.03 -17.62 5.72
C TRP A 195 5.62 -16.26 6.11
N GLY A 196 4.84 -15.40 6.78
CA GLY A 196 5.31 -14.16 7.39
C GLY A 196 6.36 -14.38 8.47
N VAL A 197 6.16 -15.37 9.35
CA VAL A 197 7.17 -15.76 10.36
C VAL A 197 8.40 -16.38 9.69
N LEU A 198 8.20 -17.22 8.67
CA LEU A 198 9.27 -17.86 7.91
C LEU A 198 10.18 -16.82 7.25
N LEU A 199 9.60 -15.81 6.59
CA LEU A 199 10.34 -14.65 6.07
C LEU A 199 10.96 -13.83 7.20
N GLY A 200 10.24 -13.66 8.30
CA GLY A 200 10.69 -12.84 9.41
C GLY A 200 12.03 -13.30 9.97
N PHE A 201 12.28 -14.62 10.00
CA PHE A 201 13.48 -15.24 10.58
C PHE A 201 14.81 -14.82 9.92
N PRO A 202 15.05 -14.97 8.59
CA PRO A 202 16.28 -14.50 7.95
C PRO A 202 16.43 -12.98 8.01
N VAL A 203 15.31 -12.26 8.07
CA VAL A 203 15.25 -10.80 8.06
C VAL A 203 15.59 -10.16 9.40
N LEU A 204 15.56 -10.92 10.52
CA LEU A 204 15.80 -10.40 11.88
C LEU A 204 17.12 -9.63 12.04
N ARG A 205 18.14 -10.00 11.27
CA ARG A 205 19.50 -9.42 11.32
C ARG A 205 19.68 -8.21 10.42
N LEU A 206 18.69 -7.89 9.58
CA LEU A 206 18.77 -6.84 8.57
C LEU A 206 18.04 -5.57 9.04
N ARG A 207 18.49 -4.42 8.52
CA ARG A 207 17.95 -3.10 8.82
C ARG A 207 17.89 -2.24 7.57
N GLY A 208 16.96 -1.28 7.57
CA GLY A 208 16.81 -0.29 6.51
C GLY A 208 16.67 -0.94 5.13
N ASP A 209 17.54 -0.55 4.20
CA ASP A 209 17.45 -0.93 2.80
C ASP A 209 17.76 -2.43 2.57
N TYR A 210 18.60 -3.05 3.40
CA TYR A 210 18.86 -4.49 3.29
C TYR A 210 17.61 -5.33 3.59
N LEU A 211 16.80 -4.88 4.54
CA LEU A 211 15.52 -5.48 4.85
C LEU A 211 14.57 -5.36 3.64
N ALA A 212 14.54 -4.19 2.99
CA ALA A 212 13.73 -3.96 1.79
C ALA A 212 14.11 -4.92 0.65
N ILE A 213 15.40 -5.07 0.36
CA ILE A 213 15.90 -5.93 -0.72
C ILE A 213 15.52 -7.40 -0.47
N VAL A 214 15.64 -7.88 0.76
CA VAL A 214 15.34 -9.29 1.08
C VAL A 214 13.83 -9.56 0.99
N THR A 215 12.97 -8.63 1.42
CA THR A 215 11.52 -8.80 1.26
C THR A 215 11.13 -8.83 -0.23
N LEU A 216 11.71 -7.97 -1.06
CA LEU A 216 11.51 -8.00 -2.52
C LEU A 216 11.93 -9.34 -3.11
N ALA A 217 13.13 -9.83 -2.77
CA ALA A 217 13.64 -11.11 -3.23
C ALA A 217 12.71 -12.26 -2.82
N PHE A 218 12.18 -12.26 -1.58
CA PHE A 218 11.22 -13.25 -1.14
C PHE A 218 9.92 -13.22 -1.95
N GLY A 219 9.39 -12.04 -2.26
CA GLY A 219 8.20 -11.92 -3.11
C GLY A 219 8.41 -12.52 -4.49
N GLU A 220 9.57 -12.27 -5.10
CA GLU A 220 9.93 -12.89 -6.37
C GLU A 220 10.18 -14.40 -6.24
N ILE A 221 10.78 -14.87 -5.14
CA ILE A 221 10.94 -16.31 -4.87
C ILE A 221 9.58 -17.00 -4.79
N ILE A 222 8.61 -16.44 -4.06
CA ILE A 222 7.25 -17.02 -3.98
C ILE A 222 6.60 -17.06 -5.36
N ARG A 223 6.70 -15.97 -6.14
CA ARG A 223 6.18 -15.93 -7.51
C ARG A 223 6.82 -17.00 -8.40
N LEU A 224 8.14 -17.15 -8.33
CA LEU A 224 8.88 -18.17 -9.08
C LEU A 224 8.52 -19.59 -8.64
N VAL A 225 8.34 -19.84 -7.35
CA VAL A 225 7.88 -21.13 -6.83
C VAL A 225 6.50 -21.46 -7.37
N ILE A 226 5.57 -20.51 -7.38
CA ILE A 226 4.24 -20.71 -7.95
C ILE A 226 4.34 -21.00 -9.46
N ILE A 227 5.19 -20.30 -10.21
CA ILE A 227 5.33 -20.55 -11.66
C ILE A 227 5.92 -21.93 -11.95
N ASN A 228 6.93 -22.37 -11.17
CA ASN A 228 7.66 -23.60 -11.45
C ASN A 228 7.01 -24.85 -10.83
N TRP A 229 6.25 -24.71 -9.74
CA TRP A 229 5.62 -25.84 -9.06
C TRP A 229 4.27 -26.19 -9.71
N GLN A 230 4.33 -26.67 -10.95
CA GLN A 230 3.17 -26.93 -11.81
C GLN A 230 2.22 -27.95 -11.19
N ASP A 231 2.74 -29.02 -10.60
CA ASP A 231 1.92 -30.10 -10.00
C ASP A 231 1.00 -29.60 -8.88
N LEU A 232 1.45 -28.60 -8.11
CA LEU A 232 0.67 -28.07 -7.00
C LEU A 232 -0.19 -26.88 -7.41
N THR A 233 0.34 -25.96 -8.22
CA THR A 233 -0.26 -24.63 -8.44
C THR A 233 -0.84 -24.42 -9.84
N GLY A 234 -0.62 -25.36 -10.76
CA GLY A 234 -0.92 -25.19 -12.18
C GLY A 234 0.12 -24.35 -12.94
N GLY A 235 1.14 -23.80 -12.26
CA GLY A 235 2.19 -23.02 -12.89
C GLY A 235 1.64 -21.78 -13.63
N PRO A 236 2.10 -21.50 -14.86
CA PRO A 236 1.58 -20.39 -15.67
C PRO A 236 0.08 -20.50 -16.01
N ASN A 237 -0.48 -21.72 -16.02
CA ASN A 237 -1.91 -21.91 -16.31
C ASN A 237 -2.80 -21.42 -15.16
N GLY A 238 -2.24 -21.24 -13.96
CA GLY A 238 -2.98 -20.82 -12.78
C GLY A 238 -4.02 -21.84 -12.32
N ILE A 239 -4.91 -21.39 -11.42
CA ILE A 239 -6.00 -22.20 -10.88
C ILE A 239 -7.33 -21.58 -11.30
N SER A 240 -8.14 -22.35 -12.02
CA SER A 240 -9.47 -21.96 -12.49
C SER A 240 -10.59 -22.70 -11.73
N GLY A 241 -11.83 -22.24 -11.89
CA GLY A 241 -12.99 -22.90 -11.28
C GLY A 241 -13.06 -22.71 -9.76
N ILE A 242 -12.45 -21.64 -9.24
CA ILE A 242 -12.41 -21.39 -7.80
C ILE A 242 -13.85 -21.17 -7.28
N PRO A 243 -14.30 -21.98 -6.30
CA PRO A 243 -15.65 -21.85 -5.75
C PRO A 243 -15.90 -20.46 -5.18
N ARG A 244 -17.04 -19.89 -5.57
CA ARG A 244 -17.49 -18.57 -5.12
C ARG A 244 -18.01 -18.65 -3.68
N PRO A 245 -17.94 -17.56 -2.89
CA PRO A 245 -18.36 -17.60 -1.50
C PRO A 245 -19.87 -17.80 -1.38
N THR A 246 -20.29 -18.60 -0.40
CA THR A 246 -21.69 -18.85 -0.07
C THR A 246 -22.09 -18.08 1.19
N VAL A 247 -23.37 -17.71 1.30
CA VAL A 247 -23.91 -17.11 2.53
C VAL A 247 -24.20 -18.24 3.50
N PHE A 248 -23.22 -18.58 4.36
CA PHE A 248 -23.32 -19.68 5.33
C PHE A 248 -23.88 -20.99 4.75
N GLY A 249 -23.41 -21.39 3.56
CA GLY A 249 -23.85 -22.62 2.88
C GLY A 249 -24.91 -22.41 1.81
N ILE A 250 -25.55 -21.24 1.71
CA ILE A 250 -26.52 -20.92 0.68
C ILE A 250 -25.81 -20.35 -0.56
N PRO A 251 -25.90 -20.99 -1.74
CA PRO A 251 -25.26 -20.50 -2.96
C PRO A 251 -25.97 -19.25 -3.51
N LEU A 252 -25.21 -18.32 -4.10
CA LEU A 252 -25.76 -17.18 -4.86
C LEU A 252 -25.94 -17.52 -6.35
N THR A 253 -26.51 -18.69 -6.64
CA THR A 253 -26.78 -19.18 -8.00
C THR A 253 -28.25 -19.00 -8.38
N PRO A 254 -28.61 -18.99 -9.67
CA PRO A 254 -30.01 -18.89 -10.14
C PRO A 254 -30.89 -20.11 -9.83
N GLY A 255 -30.44 -21.05 -8.97
CA GLY A 255 -31.15 -22.29 -8.68
C GLY A 255 -32.21 -22.17 -7.58
N PRO A 256 -33.06 -23.20 -7.40
CA PRO A 256 -34.08 -23.25 -6.35
C PRO A 256 -33.50 -23.20 -4.92
N ASN A 257 -32.25 -23.65 -4.75
CA ASN A 257 -31.51 -23.56 -3.49
C ASN A 257 -30.73 -22.24 -3.34
N GLY A 258 -30.88 -21.31 -4.29
CA GLY A 258 -30.18 -20.04 -4.31
C GLY A 258 -30.78 -19.04 -3.33
N LEU A 259 -29.94 -18.15 -2.78
CA LEU A 259 -30.38 -17.11 -1.84
C LEU A 259 -31.55 -16.26 -2.39
N ALA A 260 -31.54 -15.96 -3.69
CA ALA A 260 -32.61 -15.20 -4.33
C ALA A 260 -33.96 -15.93 -4.32
N ALA A 261 -33.95 -17.25 -4.54
CA ALA A 261 -35.15 -18.08 -4.50
C ALA A 261 -35.69 -18.22 -3.06
N GLN A 262 -34.81 -18.40 -2.07
CA GLN A 262 -35.21 -18.48 -0.66
C GLN A 262 -35.78 -17.17 -0.11
N LEU A 263 -35.31 -16.03 -0.62
CA LEU A 263 -35.80 -14.70 -0.23
C LEU A 263 -37.00 -14.23 -1.08
N GLY A 264 -37.46 -15.03 -2.05
CA GLY A 264 -38.57 -14.66 -2.95
C GLY A 264 -38.28 -13.45 -3.86
N ILE A 265 -37.01 -13.13 -4.09
CA ILE A 265 -36.59 -11.99 -4.94
C ILE A 265 -36.15 -12.45 -6.33
N PRO A 266 -36.37 -11.64 -7.39
CA PRO A 266 -35.89 -11.99 -8.72
C PRO A 266 -34.35 -12.09 -8.71
N PHE A 267 -33.83 -13.16 -9.33
CA PHE A 267 -32.39 -13.36 -9.44
C PHE A 267 -31.78 -12.30 -10.37
N SER A 268 -30.83 -11.54 -9.84
CA SER A 268 -29.98 -10.62 -10.59
C SER A 268 -28.52 -10.95 -10.33
N PRO A 269 -27.65 -11.01 -11.36
CA PRO A 269 -26.20 -11.19 -11.16
C PRO A 269 -25.56 -10.09 -10.31
N THR A 270 -26.22 -8.92 -10.22
CA THR A 270 -25.80 -7.80 -9.37
C THR A 270 -25.84 -8.15 -7.88
N HIS A 271 -26.78 -9.01 -7.43
CA HIS A 271 -26.85 -9.44 -6.02
C HIS A 271 -25.54 -10.08 -5.54
N ARG A 272 -24.83 -10.77 -6.44
CA ARG A 272 -23.52 -11.35 -6.16
C ARG A 272 -22.46 -10.27 -5.88
N LEU A 273 -22.43 -9.22 -6.71
CA LEU A 273 -21.47 -8.12 -6.53
C LEU A 273 -21.76 -7.35 -5.24
N VAL A 274 -23.04 -7.10 -4.95
CA VAL A 274 -23.46 -6.46 -3.70
C VAL A 274 -23.03 -7.29 -2.49
N PHE A 275 -23.22 -8.61 -2.53
CA PHE A 275 -22.74 -9.50 -1.48
C PHE A 275 -21.22 -9.46 -1.31
N LEU A 276 -20.45 -9.56 -2.41
CA LEU A 276 -18.99 -9.47 -2.35
C LEU A 276 -18.50 -8.11 -1.84
N PHE A 277 -19.19 -7.02 -2.17
CA PHE A 277 -18.92 -5.69 -1.64
C PHE A 277 -19.11 -5.63 -0.13
N TYR A 278 -20.24 -6.12 0.39
CA TYR A 278 -20.45 -6.14 1.83
C TYR A 278 -19.50 -7.11 2.54
N LEU A 279 -19.13 -8.22 1.90
CA LEU A 279 -18.17 -9.17 2.44
C LEU A 279 -16.80 -8.51 2.63
N ILE A 280 -16.24 -7.87 1.59
CA ILE A 280 -14.95 -7.18 1.74
C ILE A 280 -15.02 -5.98 2.66
N LEU A 281 -16.15 -5.25 2.68
CA LEU A 281 -16.34 -4.15 3.62
C LEU A 281 -16.29 -4.65 5.07
N ILE A 282 -16.99 -5.75 5.38
CA ILE A 282 -16.96 -6.37 6.71
C ILE A 282 -15.54 -6.84 7.04
N LEU A 283 -14.86 -7.52 6.12
CA LEU A 283 -13.48 -7.98 6.34
C LEU A 283 -12.52 -6.81 6.58
N ALA A 284 -12.63 -5.74 5.79
CA ALA A 284 -11.84 -4.54 5.96
C ALA A 284 -12.14 -3.86 7.32
N LEU A 285 -13.40 -3.74 7.71
CA LEU A 285 -13.78 -3.19 9.01
C LEU A 285 -13.26 -4.04 10.18
N ILE A 286 -13.29 -5.37 10.06
CA ILE A 286 -12.68 -6.29 11.03
C ILE A 286 -11.17 -6.05 11.09
N THR A 287 -10.49 -5.93 9.95
CA THR A 287 -9.05 -5.61 9.90
C THR A 287 -8.74 -4.27 10.57
N ASN A 288 -9.51 -3.21 10.28
CA ASN A 288 -9.32 -1.91 10.92
C ASN A 288 -9.57 -1.98 12.44
N TRP A 289 -10.65 -2.62 12.86
CA TRP A 289 -10.96 -2.83 14.27
C TRP A 289 -9.86 -3.61 14.99
N ALA A 290 -9.40 -4.72 14.40
CA ALA A 290 -8.33 -5.55 14.92
C ALA A 290 -7.02 -4.77 15.02
N THR A 291 -6.65 -4.00 13.99
CA THR A 291 -5.44 -3.17 13.99
C THR A 291 -5.51 -2.07 15.06
N ILE A 292 -6.65 -1.39 15.21
CA ILE A 292 -6.85 -0.39 16.27
C ILE A 292 -6.73 -1.04 17.66
N ARG A 293 -7.26 -2.27 17.82
CA ARG A 293 -7.18 -3.00 19.08
C ARG A 293 -5.75 -3.43 19.38
N LEU A 294 -5.05 -4.02 18.41
CA LEU A 294 -3.65 -4.45 18.49
C LEU A 294 -2.72 -3.29 18.86
N ARG A 295 -2.94 -2.10 18.25
CA ARG A 295 -2.17 -0.88 18.56
C ARG A 295 -2.27 -0.48 20.04
N ARG A 296 -3.40 -0.75 20.70
CA ARG A 296 -3.59 -0.44 22.13
C ARG A 296 -3.02 -1.51 23.06
N LEU A 297 -2.84 -2.73 22.58
CA LEU A 297 -2.28 -3.86 23.32
C LEU A 297 -0.75 -3.73 23.49
N PRO A 298 -0.14 -4.47 24.44
CA PRO A 298 1.31 -4.42 24.66
C PRO A 298 2.13 -4.72 23.40
N ILE A 299 1.65 -5.64 22.56
CA ILE A 299 2.31 -6.00 21.30
C ILE A 299 2.41 -4.82 20.32
N GLY A 300 1.34 -4.04 20.20
CA GLY A 300 1.33 -2.86 19.33
C GLY A 300 2.18 -1.72 19.87
N ARG A 301 2.23 -1.54 21.19
CA ARG A 301 3.13 -0.58 21.83
C ARG A 301 4.59 -0.97 21.63
N ALA A 302 4.91 -2.27 21.69
CA ALA A 302 6.25 -2.77 21.39
C ALA A 302 6.64 -2.54 19.92
N TRP A 303 5.70 -2.69 18.97
CA TRP A 303 5.95 -2.31 17.56
C TRP A 303 6.26 -0.82 17.40
N GLU A 304 5.45 0.05 18.02
CA GLU A 304 5.69 1.49 17.98
C GLU A 304 7.05 1.86 18.59
N ALA A 305 7.40 1.28 19.74
CA ALA A 305 8.69 1.53 20.39
C ALA A 305 9.88 1.01 19.54
N LEU A 306 9.75 -0.18 18.95
CA LEU A 306 10.77 -0.79 18.09
C LEU A 306 11.10 0.10 16.89
N ARG A 307 10.08 0.76 16.32
CA ARG A 307 10.25 1.68 15.19
C ARG A 307 11.09 2.90 15.56
N GLU A 308 10.89 3.45 16.75
CA GLU A 308 11.59 4.66 17.18
C GLU A 308 13.06 4.35 17.53
N ASP A 309 13.32 3.33 18.35
CA ASP A 309 14.70 2.89 18.65
C ASP A 309 14.76 1.41 19.08
N GLU A 310 15.30 0.57 18.20
CA GLU A 310 15.52 -0.86 18.46
C GLU A 310 16.55 -1.11 19.57
N VAL A 311 17.58 -0.27 19.69
CA VAL A 311 18.65 -0.41 20.69
C VAL A 311 18.11 -0.08 22.08
N ALA A 312 17.36 1.01 22.21
CA ALA A 312 16.69 1.37 23.46
C ALA A 312 15.68 0.31 23.89
N CYS A 313 14.88 -0.24 22.96
CA CYS A 313 13.96 -1.33 23.26
C CYS A 313 14.68 -2.57 23.83
N ARG A 314 15.83 -2.91 23.26
CA ARG A 314 16.64 -4.04 23.73
C ARG A 314 17.22 -3.79 25.12
N ALA A 315 17.66 -2.56 25.42
CA ALA A 315 18.13 -2.18 26.75
C ALA A 315 17.04 -2.25 27.83
N LEU A 316 15.78 -2.00 27.45
CA LEU A 316 14.60 -2.12 28.32
C LEU A 316 14.05 -3.56 28.43
N GLY A 317 14.74 -4.56 27.85
CA GLY A 317 14.36 -5.96 27.94
C GLY A 317 13.26 -6.40 26.96
N ILE A 318 12.90 -5.58 25.97
CA ILE A 318 11.95 -5.98 24.91
C ILE A 318 12.65 -6.93 23.93
N ASN A 319 12.07 -8.11 23.73
CA ASN A 319 12.57 -9.06 22.74
C ASN A 319 12.28 -8.54 21.32
N THR A 320 13.30 -7.96 20.68
CA THR A 320 13.19 -7.39 19.32
C THR A 320 12.83 -8.45 18.27
N THR A 321 13.23 -9.71 18.49
CA THR A 321 12.96 -10.81 17.57
C THR A 321 11.49 -11.15 17.52
N THR A 322 10.87 -11.46 18.66
CA THR A 322 9.44 -11.80 18.71
C THR A 322 8.58 -10.61 18.29
N THR A 323 9.01 -9.39 18.60
CA THR A 323 8.33 -8.16 18.19
C THR A 323 8.32 -8.00 16.66
N LYS A 324 9.44 -8.23 15.97
CA LYS A 324 9.51 -8.24 14.49
C LYS A 324 8.68 -9.37 13.88
N LEU A 325 8.81 -10.59 14.39
CA LEU A 325 8.09 -11.76 13.87
C LEU A 325 6.57 -11.60 13.99
N THR A 326 6.09 -11.06 15.11
CA THR A 326 4.65 -10.82 15.30
C THR A 326 4.11 -9.72 14.40
N ALA A 327 4.90 -8.69 14.10
CA ALA A 327 4.53 -7.67 13.12
C ALA A 327 4.36 -8.29 11.72
N PHE A 328 5.36 -9.05 11.25
CA PHE A 328 5.29 -9.75 9.96
C PHE A 328 4.14 -10.76 9.92
N ALA A 329 3.97 -11.61 10.94
CA ALA A 329 2.89 -12.59 11.00
C ALA A 329 1.50 -11.93 10.88
N THR A 330 1.28 -10.85 11.63
CA THR A 330 -0.02 -10.16 11.64
C THR A 330 -0.28 -9.40 10.33
N GLY A 331 0.75 -8.72 9.78
CA GLY A 331 0.64 -8.06 8.49
C GLY A 331 0.39 -9.04 7.34
N ALA A 332 1.10 -10.17 7.34
CA ALA A 332 0.96 -11.24 6.37
C ALA A 332 -0.41 -11.93 6.48
N MET A 333 -0.94 -12.14 7.70
CA MET A 333 -2.28 -12.68 7.93
C MET A 333 -3.36 -11.86 7.22
N PHE A 334 -3.35 -10.53 7.39
CA PHE A 334 -4.31 -9.65 6.72
C PHE A 334 -4.10 -9.60 5.19
N GLY A 335 -2.85 -9.69 4.73
CA GLY A 335 -2.54 -9.83 3.31
C GLY A 335 -3.10 -11.13 2.73
N GLY A 336 -3.00 -12.22 3.48
CA GLY A 336 -3.56 -13.53 3.13
C GLY A 336 -5.08 -13.53 3.05
N PHE A 337 -5.77 -12.84 3.98
CA PHE A 337 -7.22 -12.68 3.92
C PHE A 337 -7.67 -11.90 2.68
N ALA A 338 -6.97 -10.82 2.33
CA ALA A 338 -7.24 -10.09 1.09
C ALA A 338 -6.99 -10.98 -0.15
N GLY A 339 -5.96 -11.84 -0.11
CA GLY A 339 -5.65 -12.81 -1.15
C GLY A 339 -6.75 -13.85 -1.35
N ALA A 340 -7.22 -14.45 -0.26
CA ALA A 340 -8.33 -15.39 -0.28
C ALA A 340 -9.60 -14.74 -0.86
N PHE A 341 -9.91 -13.51 -0.44
CA PHE A 341 -11.03 -12.76 -1.00
C PHE A 341 -10.83 -12.50 -2.50
N PHE A 342 -9.65 -12.07 -2.93
CA PHE A 342 -9.35 -11.85 -4.35
C PHE A 342 -9.55 -13.10 -5.20
N ALA A 343 -9.03 -14.25 -4.75
CA ALA A 343 -9.18 -15.52 -5.44
C ALA A 343 -10.66 -15.88 -5.66
N THR A 344 -11.50 -15.69 -4.64
CA THR A 344 -12.94 -15.96 -4.74
C THR A 344 -13.69 -15.00 -5.64
N ARG A 345 -13.27 -13.74 -5.63
CA ARG A 345 -13.88 -12.69 -6.44
C ARG A 345 -13.63 -12.98 -7.92
N GLN A 346 -12.38 -13.28 -8.26
CA GLN A 346 -11.94 -13.46 -9.64
C GLN A 346 -12.37 -14.82 -10.20
N GLY A 347 -12.44 -15.86 -9.37
CA GLY A 347 -12.78 -17.23 -9.81
C GLY A 347 -11.65 -17.93 -10.58
N PHE A 348 -10.56 -17.21 -10.83
CA PHE A 348 -9.33 -17.64 -11.48
C PHE A 348 -8.18 -16.82 -10.90
N ILE A 349 -7.05 -17.47 -10.61
CA ILE A 349 -5.82 -16.78 -10.21
C ILE A 349 -4.65 -17.32 -11.02
N SER A 350 -3.73 -16.43 -11.37
CA SER A 350 -2.48 -16.77 -12.04
C SER A 350 -1.29 -16.04 -11.39
N PRO A 351 -0.05 -16.51 -11.57
CA PRO A 351 1.13 -15.90 -10.94
C PRO A 351 1.35 -14.45 -11.35
N GLU A 352 0.89 -14.06 -12.55
CA GLU A 352 0.99 -12.70 -13.10
C GLU A 352 0.10 -11.70 -12.35
N SER A 353 -0.87 -12.18 -11.56
CA SER A 353 -1.67 -11.34 -10.67
C SER A 353 -0.90 -10.86 -9.42
N PHE A 354 0.29 -11.42 -9.17
CA PHE A 354 1.05 -11.22 -7.93
C PHE A 354 2.46 -10.72 -8.22
N THR A 355 2.57 -9.58 -8.90
CA THR A 355 3.85 -8.98 -9.28
C THR A 355 4.37 -7.97 -8.26
N PHE A 356 5.66 -7.64 -8.34
CA PHE A 356 6.25 -6.54 -7.57
C PHE A 356 5.49 -5.22 -7.73
N GLN A 357 4.90 -4.97 -8.91
CA GLN A 357 4.13 -3.75 -9.15
C GLN A 357 2.92 -3.64 -8.21
N GLU A 358 2.25 -4.75 -7.90
CA GLU A 358 1.16 -4.79 -6.93
C GLU A 358 1.64 -4.47 -5.51
N SER A 359 2.77 -5.05 -5.09
CA SER A 359 3.45 -4.69 -3.84
C SER A 359 3.75 -3.19 -3.75
N ALA A 360 4.34 -2.63 -4.80
CA ALA A 360 4.71 -1.23 -4.87
C ALA A 360 3.48 -0.32 -4.78
N LEU A 361 2.35 -0.73 -5.38
CA LEU A 361 1.10 0.00 -5.29
C LEU A 361 0.52 -0.02 -3.86
N VAL A 362 0.52 -1.18 -3.19
CA VAL A 362 0.07 -1.27 -1.78
C VAL A 362 0.97 -0.42 -0.88
N LEU A 363 2.28 -0.47 -1.06
CA LEU A 363 3.22 0.37 -0.32
C LEU A 363 2.98 1.86 -0.61
N ALA A 364 2.77 2.23 -1.87
CA ALA A 364 2.44 3.59 -2.26
C ALA A 364 1.19 4.09 -1.55
N ILE A 365 0.13 3.27 -1.45
CA ILE A 365 -1.08 3.60 -0.68
C ILE A 365 -0.75 3.85 0.80
N VAL A 366 0.11 3.03 1.41
CA VAL A 366 0.48 3.20 2.83
C VAL A 366 1.32 4.45 3.07
N VAL A 367 2.32 4.69 2.23
CA VAL A 367 3.19 5.86 2.29
C VAL A 367 2.38 7.13 2.00
N LEU A 368 1.55 7.11 0.96
CA LEU A 368 0.64 8.20 0.59
C LEU A 368 -0.37 8.48 1.69
N GLY A 369 -0.96 7.46 2.30
CA GLY A 369 -1.93 7.65 3.39
C GLY A 369 -1.31 8.29 4.62
N GLY A 370 -0.01 8.06 4.81
CA GLY A 370 0.75 8.43 6.00
C GLY A 370 0.91 7.22 6.91
N MET A 371 2.17 6.78 7.07
CA MET A 371 2.54 5.62 7.88
C MET A 371 1.97 5.71 9.30
N GLY A 372 1.12 4.75 9.66
CA GLY A 372 0.42 4.68 10.95
C GLY A 372 -1.00 5.28 10.98
N SER A 373 -1.51 5.81 9.86
CA SER A 373 -2.87 6.40 9.77
C SER A 373 -3.85 5.51 9.02
N GLN A 374 -4.84 4.92 9.70
CA GLN A 374 -5.85 4.05 9.08
C GLN A 374 -6.74 4.83 8.09
N LEU A 375 -7.25 6.00 8.48
CA LEU A 375 -8.06 6.86 7.59
C LEU A 375 -7.24 7.36 6.41
N GLY A 376 -5.97 7.66 6.62
CA GLY A 376 -5.07 8.11 5.56
C GLY A 376 -4.89 7.03 4.48
N VAL A 377 -4.62 5.80 4.89
CA VAL A 377 -4.52 4.63 3.99
C VAL A 377 -5.81 4.44 3.20
N ALA A 378 -6.98 4.57 3.83
CA ALA A 378 -8.26 4.41 3.15
C ALA A 378 -8.49 5.48 2.08
N LEU A 379 -8.23 6.76 2.40
CA LEU A 379 -8.33 7.84 1.44
C LEU A 379 -7.30 7.73 0.30
N ALA A 380 -6.09 7.29 0.62
CA ALA A 380 -5.04 7.04 -0.36
C ALA A 380 -5.43 5.93 -1.35
N ALA A 381 -6.03 4.84 -0.86
CA ALA A 381 -6.53 3.76 -1.72
C ALA A 381 -7.65 4.25 -2.65
N VAL A 382 -8.61 5.03 -2.13
CA VAL A 382 -9.67 5.64 -2.95
C VAL A 382 -9.07 6.57 -4.00
N ALA A 383 -8.11 7.41 -3.62
CA ALA A 383 -7.50 8.38 -4.53
C ALA A 383 -6.63 7.70 -5.60
N LEU A 384 -5.82 6.71 -5.24
CA LEU A 384 -4.97 6.01 -6.19
C LEU A 384 -5.80 5.08 -7.07
N ILE A 385 -6.52 4.11 -6.49
CA ILE A 385 -7.28 3.13 -7.28
C ILE A 385 -8.43 3.81 -8.04
N GLY A 386 -9.22 4.64 -7.36
CA GLY A 386 -10.34 5.36 -7.98
C GLY A 386 -9.88 6.44 -8.95
N GLY A 387 -8.82 7.19 -8.61
CA GLY A 387 -8.26 8.22 -9.49
C GLY A 387 -7.64 7.64 -10.76
N PHE A 388 -6.95 6.49 -10.69
CA PHE A 388 -6.42 5.83 -11.89
C PHE A 388 -7.50 5.30 -12.82
N GLU A 389 -8.70 5.05 -12.31
CA GLU A 389 -9.81 4.70 -13.19
C GLU A 389 -10.25 5.89 -14.06
N LEU A 390 -10.17 7.12 -13.54
CA LEU A 390 -10.43 8.32 -14.34
C LEU A 390 -9.41 8.49 -15.48
N PHE A 391 -8.19 8.00 -15.29
CA PHE A 391 -7.13 7.98 -16.30
C PHE A 391 -7.11 6.72 -17.16
N ARG A 392 -8.15 5.87 -17.10
CA ARG A 392 -8.22 4.63 -17.89
C ARG A 392 -8.10 4.84 -19.40
N GLY A 393 -8.53 5.99 -19.92
CA GLY A 393 -8.34 6.35 -21.33
C GLY A 393 -6.88 6.53 -21.76
N LEU A 394 -5.95 6.60 -20.81
CA LEU A 394 -4.50 6.77 -21.01
C LEU A 394 -3.74 5.47 -20.70
N ASP A 395 -4.25 4.32 -21.14
CA ASP A 395 -3.73 2.99 -20.74
C ASP A 395 -2.21 2.86 -20.85
N GLN A 396 -1.61 3.39 -21.93
CA GLN A 396 -0.15 3.40 -22.13
C GLN A 396 0.61 4.35 -21.17
N PHE A 397 0.00 5.45 -20.73
CA PHE A 397 0.63 6.45 -19.87
C PHE A 397 0.25 6.31 -18.39
N ARG A 398 -0.60 5.35 -18.02
CA ARG A 398 -1.07 5.15 -16.64
C ARG A 398 0.07 5.04 -15.64
N MET A 399 1.12 4.27 -15.97
CA MET A 399 2.29 4.13 -15.09
C MET A 399 3.14 5.40 -15.01
N LEU A 400 3.21 6.18 -16.08
CA LEU A 400 3.89 7.47 -16.08
C LEU A 400 3.16 8.48 -15.18
N VAL A 401 1.82 8.54 -15.30
CA VAL A 401 0.96 9.36 -14.44
C VAL A 401 1.08 8.91 -12.97
N PHE A 402 1.11 7.60 -12.71
CA PHE A 402 1.36 7.03 -11.37
C PHE A 402 2.69 7.52 -10.78
N GLY A 403 3.79 7.32 -11.50
CA GLY A 403 5.13 7.70 -11.04
C GLY A 403 5.23 9.20 -10.80
N MET A 404 4.67 10.01 -11.70
CA MET A 404 4.63 11.46 -11.57
C MET A 404 3.79 11.90 -10.37
N ALA A 405 2.60 11.33 -10.17
CA ALA A 405 1.75 11.63 -9.01
C ALA A 405 2.45 11.28 -7.68
N MET A 406 3.14 10.14 -7.63
CA MET A 406 3.93 9.73 -6.47
C MET A 406 5.09 10.69 -6.19
N VAL A 407 5.87 11.07 -7.21
CA VAL A 407 6.98 12.02 -7.06
C VAL A 407 6.47 13.40 -6.62
N LEU A 408 5.45 13.94 -7.30
CA LEU A 408 4.84 15.22 -6.95
C LEU A 408 4.33 15.22 -5.51
N LEU A 409 3.74 14.11 -5.07
CA LEU A 409 3.26 13.99 -3.70
C LEU A 409 4.39 13.84 -2.69
N MET A 410 5.45 13.09 -2.99
CA MET A 410 6.64 13.05 -2.13
C MET A 410 7.27 14.43 -1.99
N ILE A 411 7.16 15.30 -3.02
CA ILE A 411 7.60 16.69 -2.96
C ILE A 411 6.65 17.55 -2.12
N TRP A 412 5.32 17.43 -2.31
CA TRP A 412 4.34 18.29 -1.62
C TRP A 412 4.01 17.86 -0.19
N ARG A 413 3.96 16.54 0.06
CA ARG A 413 3.55 15.92 1.33
C ARG A 413 4.39 14.67 1.59
N PRO A 414 5.68 14.81 1.94
CA PRO A 414 6.61 13.70 2.22
C PRO A 414 6.18 12.77 3.39
N ARG A 415 5.09 13.11 4.08
CA ARG A 415 4.53 12.36 5.23
C ARG A 415 3.14 11.78 4.96
N GLY A 416 2.67 11.89 3.73
CA GLY A 416 1.36 11.44 3.31
C GLY A 416 0.23 12.46 3.56
N LEU A 417 -0.98 12.04 3.21
CA LEU A 417 -2.21 12.83 3.23
C LEU A 417 -2.62 13.19 4.66
N ILE A 418 -2.50 12.26 5.61
CA ILE A 418 -2.84 12.50 7.03
C ILE A 418 -1.61 12.26 7.91
N GLY A 419 -0.70 13.23 7.93
CA GLY A 419 0.54 13.21 8.70
C GLY A 419 0.42 13.78 10.12
N HIS A 420 -0.60 13.41 10.91
CA HIS A 420 -0.66 13.74 12.34
C HIS A 420 -0.50 12.47 13.17
N ARG A 421 0.59 12.38 13.93
CA ARG A 421 0.84 11.30 14.89
C ARG A 421 0.36 11.74 16.27
N ALA A 422 -0.68 11.08 16.78
CA ALA A 422 -1.01 11.17 18.19
C ALA A 422 -0.27 10.01 18.90
N PRO A 423 0.68 10.30 19.82
CA PRO A 423 1.30 9.26 20.62
C PRO A 423 0.25 8.53 21.45
N THR A 424 0.37 7.20 21.52
CA THR A 424 -0.59 6.33 22.22
C THR A 424 -0.45 6.47 23.74
N VAL A 425 0.72 6.88 24.22
CA VAL A 425 1.06 7.08 25.64
C VAL A 425 1.74 8.45 25.79
N TYR A 426 1.32 9.21 26.79
CA TYR A 426 1.91 10.50 27.16
C TYR A 426 2.01 10.59 28.69
N LEU A 427 3.10 11.17 29.21
CA LEU A 427 3.34 11.24 30.65
C LEU A 427 2.45 12.25 31.37
N GLN A 428 2.15 13.41 30.74
CA GLN A 428 1.36 14.46 31.38
C GLN A 428 0.25 15.01 30.47
N HIS A 429 0.54 15.40 29.23
CA HIS A 429 -0.44 15.99 28.32
C HIS A 429 -0.39 15.36 26.93
N LYS A 430 -1.56 15.19 26.30
CA LYS A 430 -1.65 14.68 24.93
C LYS A 430 -1.25 15.79 23.96
N GLN A 431 0.02 15.78 23.55
CA GLN A 431 0.50 16.70 22.53
C GLN A 431 0.53 15.99 21.17
N ALA A 432 -0.11 16.60 20.17
CA ALA A 432 0.06 16.16 18.79
C ALA A 432 1.46 16.61 18.36
N ILE A 433 2.39 15.66 18.32
CA ILE A 433 3.76 15.94 17.90
C ILE A 433 3.72 16.11 16.39
N SER A 434 4.14 17.29 15.91
CA SER A 434 4.36 17.44 14.48
C SER A 434 5.47 16.48 14.10
N SER A 435 5.27 15.79 13.00
CA SER A 435 6.17 14.78 12.48
C SER A 435 7.58 15.30 12.11
N ASP A 436 7.82 16.61 12.22
CA ASP A 436 9.14 17.28 12.16
C ASP A 436 9.99 16.91 13.37
N LEU A 437 9.41 16.98 14.56
CA LEU A 437 10.10 16.70 15.82
C LEU A 437 10.47 15.22 15.99
N VAL A 438 9.70 14.31 15.38
CA VAL A 438 9.97 12.86 15.43
C VAL A 438 11.19 12.45 14.61
N LYS A 439 11.50 13.15 13.50
CA LYS A 439 12.72 12.87 12.71
C LYS A 439 14.00 13.38 13.37
N GLU A 440 13.89 14.34 14.27
CA GLU A 440 15.01 14.93 15.01
C GLU A 440 15.29 14.20 16.34
N GLY A 441 14.56 13.13 16.65
CA GLY A 441 14.71 12.41 17.93
C GLY A 441 14.16 13.19 19.13
N HIS A 442 13.32 14.21 18.89
CA HIS A 442 12.73 15.08 19.91
C HIS A 442 11.22 14.80 20.11
N GLY A 443 10.76 13.62 19.72
CA GLY A 443 9.35 13.19 19.82
C GLY A 443 8.92 12.83 21.24
#